data_AF-A0A1Q6X679-F1
#
_entry.id   AF-A0A1Q6X679-F1
#
_cell.length_a   1.000
_cell.length_b   1.000
_cell.length_c   1.000
_cell.angle_alpha   90.00
_cell.angle_beta   90.00
_cell.angle_gamma   90.00
#
_symmetry.space_group_name_H-M   'P 1'
#
loop_
_entity.id
_entity.type
_entity.pdbx_description
1 polymer ?
#
loop_
_entity_poly.entity_id
_entity_poly.type
_entity_poly.pdbx_seq_one_letter_code
_entity_poly.pdbx_strand_id
1 'polypeptide(L)'
;MRWTPNKVTLLRVLVGFAAVSLFGHRAWANLTAVGLTVAAIALDALDGQLAREKKMATPVGAQLDILGDRMIENVYFTYFAVVGMVSLWLPVLFFARGAATDFLRGLAMKAGHSGGANAMLRTWWGQALVASRWSRGLYAAMKCLCFCYLGLELALMRGPVALVGDLAADAHAMIRVGAHVLTWMTAAFCLLRGLPVLVEGWKYLAGSAGPVRGAKDAAQEAA
;
A
#
# COMPACT_ATOMS: atom_id res chain seq x y z
N MET A 1 14.45 -20.11 17.97
CA MET A 1 14.52 -19.31 16.74
C MET A 1 14.15 -17.85 17.04
N ARG A 2 15.07 -16.88 16.86
CA ARG A 2 14.75 -15.45 17.10
C ARG A 2 13.91 -14.91 15.93
N TRP A 3 12.67 -14.50 16.22
CA TRP A 3 11.79 -13.81 15.28
C TRP A 3 12.31 -12.40 15.03
N THR A 4 12.66 -12.11 13.77
CA THR A 4 13.11 -10.80 13.29
C THR A 4 11.96 -10.10 12.57
N PRO A 5 11.80 -8.77 12.68
CA PRO A 5 10.73 -8.01 11.99
C PRO A 5 10.62 -8.36 10.50
N ASN A 6 11.75 -8.47 9.79
CA ASN A 6 11.77 -8.83 8.37
C ASN A 6 11.11 -10.18 8.04
N LYS A 7 11.17 -11.16 8.97
CA LYS A 7 10.50 -12.47 8.78
C LYS A 7 9.00 -12.35 8.94
N VAL A 8 8.54 -11.44 9.82
CA VAL A 8 7.12 -11.15 10.00
C VAL A 8 6.56 -10.45 8.76
N THR A 9 7.29 -9.47 8.22
CA THR A 9 6.94 -8.81 6.95
C THR A 9 6.85 -9.81 5.79
N LEU A 10 7.82 -10.73 5.68
CA LEU A 10 7.79 -11.78 4.65
C LEU A 10 6.60 -12.73 4.85
N LEU A 11 6.35 -13.17 6.09
CA LEU A 11 5.22 -14.02 6.43
C LEU A 11 3.90 -13.34 6.07
N ARG A 12 3.77 -12.04 6.37
CA ARG A 12 2.61 -11.22 6.03
C ARG A 12 2.35 -11.19 4.53
N VAL A 13 3.40 -11.01 3.72
CA VAL A 13 3.29 -11.06 2.25
C VAL A 13 2.82 -12.44 1.80
N LEU A 14 3.42 -13.52 2.32
CA LEU A 14 3.01 -14.90 1.99
C LEU A 14 1.55 -15.19 2.37
N VAL A 15 1.12 -14.74 3.55
CA VAL A 15 -0.28 -14.86 4.01
C VAL A 15 -1.21 -14.06 3.10
N GLY A 16 -0.81 -12.86 2.67
CA GLY A 16 -1.55 -12.05 1.71
C GLY A 16 -1.73 -12.74 0.34
N PHE A 17 -0.67 -13.32 -0.22
CA PHE A 17 -0.75 -14.11 -1.45
C PHE A 17 -1.61 -15.36 -1.27
N ALA A 18 -1.48 -16.06 -0.13
CA ALA A 18 -2.32 -17.21 0.18
C ALA A 18 -3.80 -16.81 0.23
N ALA A 19 -4.16 -15.71 0.92
CA ALA A 19 -5.52 -15.20 0.95
C ALA A 19 -6.07 -14.95 -0.46
N VAL A 20 -5.29 -14.27 -1.31
CA VAL A 20 -5.67 -14.00 -2.71
C VAL A 20 -5.84 -15.28 -3.53
N SER A 21 -4.99 -16.28 -3.33
CA SER A 21 -5.11 -17.57 -4.03
C SER A 21 -6.34 -18.38 -3.60
N LEU A 22 -6.79 -18.22 -2.34
CA LEU A 22 -7.97 -18.92 -1.82
C LEU A 22 -9.28 -18.30 -2.32
N PHE A 23 -9.29 -16.99 -2.61
CA PHE A 23 -10.48 -16.35 -3.13
C PHE A 23 -10.88 -16.94 -4.49
N GLY A 24 -12.16 -17.29 -4.65
CA GLY A 24 -12.75 -17.76 -5.90
C GLY A 24 -12.89 -19.29 -6.04
N HIS A 25 -12.36 -20.09 -5.11
CA HIS A 25 -12.44 -21.56 -5.20
C HIS A 25 -13.75 -22.14 -4.66
N ARG A 26 -14.03 -21.95 -3.36
CA ARG A 26 -15.22 -22.48 -2.66
C ARG A 26 -15.71 -21.47 -1.63
N ALA A 27 -17.00 -21.53 -1.30
CA ALA A 27 -17.63 -20.68 -0.28
C ALA A 27 -16.84 -20.60 1.04
N TRP A 28 -16.43 -21.75 1.59
CA TRP A 28 -15.61 -21.83 2.80
C TRP A 28 -14.21 -21.26 2.61
N ALA A 29 -13.60 -21.43 1.42
CA ALA A 29 -12.28 -20.87 1.10
C ALA A 29 -12.31 -19.34 1.05
N ASN A 30 -13.43 -18.74 0.60
CA ASN A 30 -13.61 -17.29 0.63
C ASN A 30 -13.68 -16.75 2.06
N LEU A 31 -14.38 -17.44 2.96
CA LEU A 31 -14.42 -17.08 4.39
C LEU A 31 -13.03 -17.21 5.03
N THR A 32 -12.29 -18.28 4.71
CA THR A 32 -10.90 -18.43 5.15
C THR A 32 -10.01 -17.32 4.60
N ALA A 33 -10.19 -16.90 3.35
CA ALA A 33 -9.43 -15.80 2.74
C ALA A 33 -9.69 -14.45 3.43
N VAL A 34 -10.93 -14.16 3.83
CA VAL A 34 -11.25 -12.98 4.66
C VAL A 34 -10.53 -13.07 6.01
N GLY A 35 -10.56 -14.24 6.67
CA GLY A 35 -9.83 -14.46 7.91
C GLY A 35 -8.32 -14.25 7.76
N LEU A 36 -7.72 -14.75 6.66
CA LEU A 36 -6.31 -14.55 6.34
C LEU A 36 -5.98 -13.09 6.02
N THR A 37 -6.91 -12.35 5.41
CA THR A 37 -6.77 -10.89 5.18
C THR A 37 -6.68 -10.15 6.50
N VAL A 38 -7.57 -10.45 7.44
CA VAL A 38 -7.55 -9.89 8.81
C VAL A 38 -6.26 -10.29 9.53
N ALA A 39 -5.82 -11.54 9.38
CA ALA A 39 -4.57 -12.01 9.96
C ALA A 39 -3.34 -11.28 9.39
N ALA A 40 -3.31 -11.00 8.08
CA ALA A 40 -2.23 -10.22 7.45
C ALA A 40 -2.18 -8.78 8.02
N ILE A 41 -3.34 -8.16 8.24
CA ILE A 41 -3.45 -6.84 8.86
C ILE A 41 -2.98 -6.89 10.33
N ALA A 42 -3.34 -7.94 11.06
CA ALA A 42 -2.87 -8.11 12.44
C ALA A 42 -1.35 -8.31 12.51
N LEU A 43 -0.75 -9.05 11.56
CA LEU A 43 0.70 -9.25 11.49
C LEU A 43 1.47 -7.94 11.26
N ASP A 44 0.92 -7.01 10.49
CA ASP A 44 1.45 -5.64 10.31
C ASP A 44 1.41 -4.82 11.61
N ALA A 45 0.33 -4.93 12.37
CA ALA A 45 0.28 -4.26 13.67
C ALA A 45 1.34 -4.84 14.64
N LEU A 46 1.57 -6.15 14.57
CA LEU A 46 2.52 -6.87 15.42
C LEU A 46 3.98 -6.60 15.06
N ASP A 47 4.35 -6.52 13.78
CA ASP A 47 5.73 -6.22 13.39
C ASP A 47 6.15 -4.81 13.81
N GLY A 48 5.24 -3.84 13.74
CA GLY A 48 5.45 -2.47 14.20
C GLY A 48 5.55 -2.36 15.71
N GLN A 49 4.84 -3.19 16.48
CA GLN A 49 5.04 -3.29 17.93
C GLN A 49 6.39 -3.92 18.26
N LEU A 50 6.73 -5.03 17.61
CA LEU A 50 7.98 -5.76 17.85
C LEU A 50 9.22 -4.91 17.50
N ALA A 51 9.16 -4.12 16.43
CA ALA A 51 10.24 -3.22 16.03
C ALA A 51 10.47 -2.10 17.06
N ARG A 52 9.39 -1.57 17.66
CA ARG A 52 9.44 -0.53 18.70
C ARG A 52 9.98 -1.08 20.02
N GLU A 53 9.52 -2.25 20.43
CA GLU A 53 9.94 -2.88 21.69
C GLU A 53 11.39 -3.34 21.65
N LYS A 54 11.86 -3.89 20.53
CA LYS A 54 13.21 -4.45 20.43
C LYS A 54 14.28 -3.44 20.01
N LYS A 55 13.92 -2.19 19.69
CA LYS A 55 14.83 -1.15 19.14
C LYS A 55 15.69 -1.64 17.96
N MET A 56 15.25 -2.68 17.25
CA MET A 56 15.96 -3.30 16.11
C MET A 56 15.46 -2.73 14.78
N ALA A 57 15.26 -1.41 14.71
CA ALA A 57 14.90 -0.76 13.46
C ALA A 57 16.15 -0.68 12.57
N THR A 58 16.18 -1.48 11.51
CA THR A 58 17.27 -1.44 10.52
C THR A 58 16.80 -0.68 9.28
N PRO A 59 17.68 0.06 8.58
CA PRO A 59 17.32 0.75 7.33
C PRO A 59 16.78 -0.20 6.25
N VAL A 60 17.38 -1.41 6.16
CA VAL A 60 16.94 -2.46 5.23
C VAL A 60 15.56 -3.00 5.61
N GLY A 61 15.31 -3.25 6.90
CA GLY A 61 14.00 -3.69 7.37
C GLY A 61 12.89 -2.69 7.07
N ALA A 62 13.16 -1.39 7.24
CA ALA A 62 12.18 -0.35 6.90
C ALA A 62 11.86 -0.28 5.40
N GLN A 63 12.84 -0.51 4.52
CA GLN A 63 12.59 -0.59 3.07
C GLN A 63 11.81 -1.85 2.69
N LEU A 64 12.12 -3.00 3.29
CA LEU A 64 11.38 -4.24 3.08
C LEU A 64 9.93 -4.14 3.54
N ASP A 65 9.68 -3.43 4.64
CA ASP A 65 8.33 -3.18 5.15
C ASP A 65 7.50 -2.36 4.16
N ILE A 66 8.05 -1.24 3.68
CA ILE A 66 7.44 -0.40 2.64
C ILE A 66 7.18 -1.21 1.36
N LEU A 67 8.13 -2.05 0.94
CA LEU A 67 7.97 -2.91 -0.23
C LEU A 67 6.83 -3.93 -0.03
N GLY A 68 6.79 -4.59 1.12
CA GLY A 68 5.75 -5.56 1.48
C GLY A 68 4.35 -4.92 1.48
N ASP A 69 4.22 -3.72 2.04
CA ASP A 69 2.96 -2.95 2.03
C ASP A 69 2.46 -2.73 0.61
N ARG A 70 3.36 -2.34 -0.30
CA ARG A 70 3.04 -2.04 -1.69
C ARG A 70 2.66 -3.29 -2.47
N MET A 71 3.35 -4.40 -2.22
CA MET A 71 3.04 -5.68 -2.84
C MET A 71 1.65 -6.15 -2.44
N ILE A 72 1.34 -6.17 -1.14
CA ILE A 72 0.02 -6.59 -0.64
C ILE A 72 -1.06 -5.66 -1.18
N GLU A 73 -0.86 -4.33 -1.09
CA GLU A 73 -1.82 -3.35 -1.62
C GLU A 73 -2.17 -3.62 -3.08
N ASN A 74 -1.16 -3.79 -3.95
CA ASN A 74 -1.41 -4.02 -5.37
C ASN A 74 -2.01 -5.39 -5.64
N VAL A 75 -1.57 -6.44 -4.95
CA VAL A 75 -2.09 -7.80 -5.15
C VAL A 75 -3.57 -7.85 -4.81
N TYR A 76 -4.00 -7.25 -3.70
CA TYR A 76 -5.40 -7.19 -3.31
C TYR A 76 -6.26 -6.36 -4.29
N PHE A 77 -5.85 -5.12 -4.59
CA PHE A 77 -6.62 -4.29 -5.52
C PHE A 77 -6.68 -4.87 -6.93
N THR A 78 -5.61 -5.51 -7.40
CA THR A 78 -5.60 -6.19 -8.71
C THR A 78 -6.54 -7.38 -8.71
N TYR A 79 -6.53 -8.19 -7.65
CA TYR A 79 -7.46 -9.31 -7.53
C TYR A 79 -8.93 -8.84 -7.56
N PHE A 80 -9.28 -7.85 -6.75
CA PHE A 80 -10.64 -7.29 -6.73
C PHE A 80 -11.03 -6.63 -8.06
N ALA A 81 -10.06 -6.07 -8.80
CA ALA A 81 -10.30 -5.57 -10.14
C ALA A 81 -10.57 -6.69 -11.16
N VAL A 82 -9.83 -7.80 -11.11
CA VAL A 82 -10.05 -8.98 -11.97
C VAL A 82 -11.40 -9.63 -11.69
N VAL A 83 -11.84 -9.65 -10.43
CA VAL A 83 -13.18 -10.15 -10.05
C VAL A 83 -14.30 -9.19 -10.49
N GLY A 84 -13.97 -7.97 -10.94
CA GLY A 84 -14.94 -6.98 -11.42
C GLY A 84 -15.60 -6.17 -10.31
N MET A 85 -15.11 -6.25 -9.08
CA MET A 85 -15.63 -5.47 -7.94
C MET A 85 -15.08 -4.04 -7.91
N VAL A 86 -13.93 -3.82 -8.54
CA VAL A 86 -13.21 -2.55 -8.54
C VAL A 86 -12.72 -2.25 -9.96
N SER A 87 -12.61 -0.97 -10.33
CA SER A 87 -12.04 -0.59 -11.63
C SER A 87 -10.56 -0.94 -11.71
N LEU A 88 -10.11 -1.53 -12.82
CA LEU A 88 -8.70 -1.83 -13.10
C LEU A 88 -7.78 -0.60 -13.02
N TRP A 89 -8.34 0.59 -13.25
CA TRP A 89 -7.59 1.84 -13.14
C TRP A 89 -7.12 2.14 -11.72
N LEU A 90 -7.77 1.59 -10.68
CA LEU A 90 -7.39 1.81 -9.29
C LEU A 90 -6.03 1.19 -8.93
N PRO A 91 -5.80 -0.12 -9.08
CA PRO A 91 -4.48 -0.71 -8.81
C PRO A 91 -3.38 -0.08 -9.68
N VAL A 92 -3.67 0.24 -10.95
CA VAL A 92 -2.74 0.93 -11.86
C VAL A 92 -2.32 2.29 -11.27
N LEU A 93 -3.29 3.07 -10.78
CA LEU A 93 -3.04 4.37 -10.18
C LEU A 93 -2.27 4.27 -8.85
N PHE A 94 -2.62 3.30 -7.98
CA PHE A 94 -1.89 3.05 -6.74
C PHE A 94 -0.42 2.68 -7.01
N PHE A 95 -0.17 1.83 -8.00
CA PHE A 95 1.18 1.46 -8.43
C PHE A 95 1.94 2.64 -9.03
N ALA A 96 1.38 3.33 -10.04
CA ALA A 96 2.04 4.44 -10.71
C ALA A 96 2.40 5.57 -9.73
N ARG A 97 1.47 5.94 -8.85
CA ARG A 97 1.70 6.95 -7.81
C ARG A 97 2.76 6.48 -6.81
N GLY A 98 2.70 5.23 -6.36
CA GLY A 98 3.70 4.63 -5.47
C GLY A 98 5.11 4.71 -6.08
N ALA A 99 5.29 4.15 -7.27
CA ALA A 99 6.54 4.15 -8.00
C ALA A 99 7.10 5.57 -8.23
N ALA A 100 6.24 6.52 -8.62
CA ALA A 100 6.65 7.92 -8.81
C ALA A 100 7.11 8.55 -7.49
N THR A 101 6.38 8.34 -6.39
CA THR A 101 6.77 8.89 -5.08
C THR A 101 8.06 8.27 -4.55
N ASP A 102 8.29 6.97 -4.77
CA ASP A 102 9.49 6.27 -4.31
C ASP A 102 10.71 6.69 -5.14
N PHE A 103 10.54 6.87 -6.45
CA PHE A 103 11.58 7.39 -7.32
C PHE A 103 12.04 8.80 -6.91
N LEU A 104 11.10 9.72 -6.67
CA LEU A 104 11.42 11.08 -6.23
C LEU A 104 12.09 11.10 -4.86
N ARG A 105 11.63 10.26 -3.92
CA ARG A 105 12.27 10.09 -2.61
C ARG A 105 13.70 9.55 -2.76
N GLY A 106 13.92 8.60 -3.67
CA GLY A 106 15.25 8.09 -4.01
C GLY A 106 16.19 9.16 -4.53
N LEU A 107 15.71 10.06 -5.41
CA LEU A 107 16.48 11.20 -5.90
C LEU A 107 16.83 12.19 -4.79
N ALA A 108 15.87 12.51 -3.90
CA ALA A 108 16.12 13.41 -2.77
C ALA A 108 17.17 12.86 -1.79
N MET A 109 17.15 11.55 -1.54
CA MET A 109 18.18 10.88 -0.72
C MET A 109 19.58 10.98 -1.36
N LYS A 110 19.68 10.81 -2.70
CA LYS A 110 20.94 11.00 -3.43
C LYS A 110 21.43 12.45 -3.39
N ALA A 111 20.53 13.42 -3.38
CA ALA A 111 20.83 14.85 -3.29
C ALA A 111 21.19 15.34 -1.87
N GLY A 112 21.62 14.44 -0.97
CA GLY A 112 22.15 14.78 0.36
C GLY A 112 21.10 15.20 1.40
N HIS A 113 19.80 15.12 1.09
CA HIS A 113 18.73 15.42 2.05
C HIS A 113 18.45 14.19 2.94
N SER A 114 19.43 13.82 3.78
CA SER A 114 19.46 12.60 4.59
C SER A 114 18.53 12.59 5.81
N GLY A 115 17.58 13.53 5.92
CA GLY A 115 16.61 13.57 7.04
C GLY A 115 15.43 12.60 6.89
N GLY A 116 15.52 11.63 5.98
CA GLY A 116 14.49 10.63 5.72
C GLY A 116 13.35 11.13 4.84
N ALA A 117 12.36 10.27 4.58
CA ALA A 117 11.23 10.50 3.67
C ALA A 117 10.45 11.82 3.93
N ASN A 118 10.49 12.36 5.14
CA ASN A 118 9.78 13.59 5.48
C ASN A 118 10.63 14.87 5.33
N ALA A 119 11.96 14.74 5.25
CA ALA A 119 12.85 15.90 5.09
C ALA A 119 12.79 16.52 3.69
N MET A 120 12.29 15.76 2.71
CA MET A 120 12.01 16.29 1.37
C MET A 120 10.84 17.28 1.37
N LEU A 121 9.88 17.14 2.31
CA LEU A 121 8.66 17.94 2.38
C LEU A 121 8.91 19.19 3.21
N ARG A 122 8.97 20.35 2.55
CA ARG A 122 9.14 21.67 3.15
C ARG A 122 7.82 22.40 3.38
N THR A 123 6.73 22.04 2.69
CA THR A 123 5.43 22.70 2.90
C THR A 123 4.68 22.14 4.11
N TRP A 124 3.98 23.03 4.83
CA TRP A 124 3.20 22.63 6.02
C TRP A 124 2.05 21.69 5.70
N TRP A 125 1.39 21.89 4.55
CA TRP A 125 0.33 21.01 4.03
C TRP A 125 0.88 19.64 3.65
N GLY A 126 2.04 19.58 3.00
CA GLY A 126 2.71 18.33 2.65
C GLY A 126 3.11 17.52 3.88
N GLN A 127 3.66 18.19 4.90
CA GLN A 127 3.97 17.54 6.19
C GLN A 127 2.71 17.09 6.93
N ALA A 128 1.65 17.91 6.98
CA ALA A 128 0.39 17.56 7.62
C ALA A 128 -0.30 16.37 6.91
N LEU A 129 -0.28 16.32 5.58
CA LEU A 129 -0.94 15.27 4.79
C LEU A 129 -0.13 13.99 4.68
N VAL A 130 1.19 14.08 4.55
CA VAL A 130 2.03 12.91 4.24
C VAL A 130 2.80 12.42 5.46
N ALA A 131 3.38 13.33 6.24
CA ALA A 131 4.26 13.00 7.37
C ALA A 131 3.49 12.78 8.69
N SER A 132 2.31 13.38 8.85
CA SER A 132 1.48 13.22 10.06
C SER A 132 1.19 11.76 10.37
N ARG A 133 1.31 11.40 11.66
CA ARG A 133 0.98 10.05 12.17
C ARG A 133 -0.51 9.76 12.02
N TRP A 134 -1.35 10.78 12.18
CA TRP A 134 -2.80 10.64 12.08
C TRP A 134 -3.25 10.36 10.64
N SER A 135 -2.77 11.14 9.67
CA SER A 135 -3.07 10.92 8.25
C SER A 135 -2.59 9.55 7.75
N ARG A 136 -1.41 9.10 8.21
CA ARG A 136 -0.89 7.75 7.94
C ARG A 136 -1.81 6.66 8.49
N GLY A 137 -2.19 6.76 9.76
CA GLY A 137 -3.11 5.82 10.40
C GLY A 137 -4.48 5.79 9.73
N LEU A 138 -5.05 6.95 9.41
CA LEU A 138 -6.35 7.06 8.74
C LEU A 138 -6.34 6.39 7.36
N TYR A 139 -5.31 6.62 6.55
CA TYR A 139 -5.20 5.96 5.23
C TYR A 139 -5.03 4.45 5.34
N ALA A 140 -4.20 3.97 6.29
CA ALA A 140 -4.02 2.55 6.52
C ALA A 140 -5.33 1.89 6.99
N ALA A 141 -6.04 2.52 7.91
CA ALA A 141 -7.35 2.08 8.37
C ALA A 141 -8.37 2.02 7.22
N MET A 142 -8.42 3.05 6.37
CA MET A 142 -9.35 3.12 5.24
C MET A 142 -9.10 1.99 4.22
N LYS A 143 -7.83 1.63 3.96
CA LYS A 143 -7.50 0.46 3.13
C LYS A 143 -7.87 -0.86 3.78
N CYS A 144 -7.55 -1.03 5.07
CA CYS A 144 -7.92 -2.25 5.79
C CYS A 144 -9.42 -2.46 5.75
N LEU A 145 -10.19 -1.41 6.03
CA LEU A 145 -11.64 -1.44 5.90
C LEU A 145 -12.06 -1.79 4.47
N CYS A 146 -11.44 -1.19 3.45
CA CYS A 146 -11.71 -1.50 2.06
C CYS A 146 -11.49 -2.99 1.73
N PHE A 147 -10.35 -3.56 2.12
CA PHE A 147 -10.04 -4.98 1.86
C PHE A 147 -10.95 -5.94 2.64
N CYS A 148 -11.23 -5.64 3.91
CA CYS A 148 -12.18 -6.43 4.69
C CYS A 148 -13.58 -6.39 4.10
N TYR A 149 -14.03 -5.22 3.63
CA TYR A 149 -15.36 -5.03 3.10
C TYR A 149 -15.54 -5.66 1.71
N LEU A 150 -14.56 -5.49 0.82
CA LEU A 150 -14.54 -6.17 -0.48
C LEU A 150 -14.42 -7.69 -0.32
N GLY A 151 -13.60 -8.16 0.63
CA GLY A 151 -13.48 -9.58 0.95
C GLY A 151 -14.80 -10.15 1.49
N LEU A 152 -15.49 -9.40 2.37
CA LEU A 152 -16.79 -9.79 2.90
C LEU A 152 -17.86 -9.83 1.80
N GLU A 153 -17.93 -8.81 0.94
CA GLU A 153 -18.84 -8.79 -0.20
C GLU A 153 -18.61 -9.99 -1.12
N LEU A 154 -17.35 -10.32 -1.42
CA LEU A 154 -17.00 -11.47 -2.23
C LEU A 154 -17.39 -12.80 -1.57
N ALA A 155 -17.16 -12.91 -0.25
CA ALA A 155 -17.55 -14.08 0.53
C ALA A 155 -19.07 -14.22 0.60
N LEU A 156 -19.83 -13.12 0.60
CA LEU A 156 -21.28 -13.12 0.56
C LEU A 156 -21.81 -13.49 -0.84
N MET A 157 -21.25 -12.92 -1.90
CA MET A 157 -21.64 -13.23 -3.29
C MET A 157 -21.39 -14.69 -3.68
N ARG A 158 -20.29 -15.28 -3.22
CA ARG A 158 -19.86 -16.64 -3.57
C ARG A 158 -19.97 -17.64 -2.41
N GLY A 159 -20.59 -17.23 -1.30
CA GLY A 159 -20.80 -18.03 -0.11
C GLY A 159 -22.17 -18.71 -0.10
N PRO A 160 -22.50 -19.46 0.96
CA PRO A 160 -23.81 -20.08 1.12
C PRO A 160 -24.81 -19.05 1.64
N VAL A 161 -24.87 -17.85 1.02
CA VAL A 161 -25.91 -16.85 1.31
C VAL A 161 -27.24 -17.21 0.63
N ALA A 162 -27.25 -18.28 -0.16
CA ALA A 162 -28.47 -19.02 -0.45
C ALA A 162 -29.21 -19.51 0.82
N LEU A 163 -28.56 -19.53 2.00
CA LEU A 163 -29.16 -19.93 3.27
C LEU A 163 -29.81 -18.78 4.07
N VAL A 164 -29.54 -17.52 3.72
CA VAL A 164 -30.06 -16.32 4.43
C VAL A 164 -30.76 -15.46 3.38
N GLY A 165 -32.07 -15.65 3.24
CA GLY A 165 -32.92 -15.16 2.14
C GLY A 165 -33.05 -13.63 1.99
N ASP A 166 -34.10 -13.21 1.27
CA ASP A 166 -34.36 -11.87 0.69
C ASP A 166 -33.94 -10.61 1.50
N LEU A 167 -33.85 -10.69 2.84
CA LEU A 167 -33.26 -9.64 3.69
C LEU A 167 -31.76 -9.39 3.41
N ALA A 168 -31.08 -10.36 2.81
CA ALA A 168 -29.69 -10.27 2.39
C ALA A 168 -29.51 -9.43 1.12
N ALA A 169 -30.51 -9.33 0.25
CA ALA A 169 -30.39 -8.60 -1.02
C ALA A 169 -30.19 -7.09 -0.80
N ASP A 170 -30.99 -6.48 0.07
CA ASP A 170 -30.85 -5.07 0.44
C ASP A 170 -29.55 -4.82 1.22
N ALA A 171 -29.18 -5.74 2.12
CA ALA A 171 -27.91 -5.68 2.83
C ALA A 171 -26.70 -5.78 1.86
N HIS A 172 -26.76 -6.64 0.84
CA HIS A 172 -25.73 -6.74 -0.19
C HIS A 172 -25.62 -5.49 -1.04
N ALA A 173 -26.75 -4.87 -1.38
CA ALA A 173 -26.76 -3.61 -2.12
C ALA A 173 -26.10 -2.49 -1.30
N MET A 174 -26.45 -2.37 -0.01
CA MET A 174 -25.81 -1.39 0.89
C MET A 174 -24.31 -1.65 1.06
N ILE A 175 -23.90 -2.92 1.18
CA ILE A 175 -22.48 -3.31 1.27
C ILE A 175 -21.73 -2.94 -0.01
N ARG A 176 -22.28 -3.24 -1.18
CA ARG A 176 -21.63 -2.89 -2.46
C ARG A 176 -21.44 -1.39 -2.61
N VAL A 177 -22.48 -0.61 -2.31
CA VAL A 177 -22.40 0.86 -2.38
C VAL A 177 -21.36 1.39 -1.40
N GLY A 178 -21.36 0.89 -0.16
CA GLY A 178 -20.35 1.23 0.84
C GLY A 178 -18.92 0.89 0.39
N ALA A 179 -18.71 -0.26 -0.24
CA ALA A 179 -17.41 -0.70 -0.75
C ALA A 179 -16.91 0.23 -1.85
N HIS A 180 -17.76 0.57 -2.82
CA HIS A 180 -17.40 1.48 -3.90
C HIS A 180 -17.09 2.88 -3.39
N VAL A 181 -17.94 3.44 -2.52
CA VAL A 181 -17.72 4.77 -1.92
C VAL A 181 -16.40 4.78 -1.16
N LEU A 182 -16.15 3.79 -0.31
CA LEU A 182 -14.90 3.68 0.45
C LEU A 182 -13.68 3.53 -0.46
N THR A 183 -13.80 2.77 -1.55
CA THR A 183 -12.72 2.57 -2.52
C THR A 183 -12.37 3.88 -3.22
N TRP A 184 -13.37 4.63 -3.69
CA TRP A 184 -13.15 5.93 -4.33
C TRP A 184 -12.63 6.99 -3.36
N MET A 185 -13.13 7.02 -2.12
CA MET A 185 -12.57 7.88 -1.06
C MET A 185 -11.10 7.53 -0.78
N THR A 186 -10.76 6.24 -0.75
CA THR A 186 -9.37 5.77 -0.57
C THR A 186 -8.48 6.20 -1.72
N ALA A 187 -8.97 6.13 -2.96
CA ALA A 187 -8.27 6.56 -4.15
C ALA A 187 -8.05 8.08 -4.16
N ALA A 188 -9.08 8.86 -3.83
CA ALA A 188 -8.99 10.31 -3.73
C ALA A 188 -7.97 10.74 -2.65
N PHE A 189 -8.03 10.13 -1.46
CA PHE A 189 -7.08 10.44 -0.39
C PHE A 189 -5.65 10.02 -0.74
N CYS A 190 -5.50 8.91 -1.47
CA CYS A 190 -4.23 8.45 -2.02
C CYS A 190 -3.60 9.48 -2.97
N LEU A 191 -4.39 10.01 -3.92
CA LEU A 191 -3.93 11.05 -4.84
C LEU A 191 -3.57 12.34 -4.10
N LEU A 192 -4.43 12.76 -3.18
CA LEU A 192 -4.25 13.97 -2.38
C LEU A 192 -2.96 13.91 -1.55
N ARG A 193 -2.59 12.73 -1.03
CA ARG A 193 -1.32 12.51 -0.33
C ARG A 193 -0.12 12.35 -1.26
N GLY A 194 -0.31 11.91 -2.50
CA GLY A 194 0.75 11.82 -3.49
C GLY A 194 1.19 13.18 -4.04
N LEU A 195 0.24 14.11 -4.15
CA LEU A 195 0.43 15.41 -4.81
C LEU A 195 1.56 16.26 -4.20
N PRO A 196 1.68 16.43 -2.87
CA PRO A 196 2.78 17.20 -2.27
C PRO A 196 4.16 16.60 -2.58
N VAL A 197 4.25 15.26 -2.61
CA VAL A 197 5.50 14.55 -2.90
C VAL A 197 5.92 14.75 -4.36
N LEU A 198 4.96 14.72 -5.29
CA LEU A 198 5.22 14.95 -6.71
C LEU A 198 5.67 16.40 -6.96
N VAL A 199 4.95 17.37 -6.40
CA VAL A 199 5.23 18.81 -6.59
C VAL A 199 6.59 19.20 -6.02
N GLU A 200 6.88 18.78 -4.78
CA GLU A 200 8.15 19.13 -4.13
C GLU A 200 9.32 18.27 -4.66
N GLY A 201 9.04 17.02 -5.03
CA GLY A 201 10.00 16.10 -5.61
C GLY A 201 10.48 16.51 -7.00
N TRP A 202 9.61 17.15 -7.80
CA TRP A 202 9.92 17.61 -9.16
C TRP A 202 11.16 18.50 -9.22
N LYS A 203 11.41 19.29 -8.18
CA LYS A 203 12.59 20.16 -8.07
C LYS A 203 13.91 19.37 -8.09
N TYR A 204 13.92 18.18 -7.48
CA TYR A 204 15.10 17.31 -7.47
C TYR A 204 15.31 16.60 -8.80
N LEU A 205 14.22 16.27 -9.50
CA LEU A 205 14.31 15.75 -10.87
C LEU A 205 14.90 16.80 -11.81
N ALA A 206 14.38 18.03 -11.76
CA ALA A 206 14.90 19.14 -12.55
C ALA A 206 16.37 19.47 -12.21
N GLY A 207 16.76 19.41 -10.94
CA GLY A 207 18.15 19.59 -10.51
C GLY A 207 19.10 18.45 -10.93
N SER A 208 18.59 17.21 -11.03
CA SER A 208 19.38 16.03 -11.45
C SER A 208 19.49 15.89 -12.97
N ALA A 209 18.61 16.56 -13.73
CA ALA A 209 18.63 16.59 -15.19
C ALA A 209 19.60 17.65 -15.78
N GLY A 210 20.30 18.40 -14.93
CA GLY A 210 21.40 19.27 -15.36
C GLY A 210 22.55 18.45 -15.97
N PRO A 211 23.34 19.02 -16.89
CA PRO A 211 24.38 18.29 -17.61
C PRO A 211 25.34 17.62 -16.62
N VAL A 212 25.52 16.30 -16.76
CA VAL A 212 26.47 15.49 -15.99
C VAL A 212 27.87 16.03 -16.28
N ARG A 213 28.38 16.89 -15.39
CA ARG A 213 29.66 17.59 -15.52
C ARG A 213 30.90 16.70 -15.37
N GLY A 214 30.78 15.39 -15.58
CA GLY A 214 31.89 14.42 -15.45
C GLY A 214 31.89 13.29 -16.49
N ALA A 215 30.93 13.27 -17.42
CA ALA A 215 30.93 12.26 -18.49
C ALA A 215 31.90 12.58 -19.64
N LYS A 216 32.32 13.86 -19.77
CA LYS A 216 33.33 14.27 -20.76
C LYS A 216 34.75 13.94 -20.30
N ASP A 217 35.05 14.08 -19.02
CA ASP A 217 36.40 13.88 -18.50
C ASP A 217 36.81 12.39 -18.54
N ALA A 218 35.88 11.47 -18.25
CA ALA A 218 36.11 10.03 -18.35
C ALA A 218 36.27 9.51 -19.80
N ALA A 219 35.73 10.22 -20.79
CA ALA A 219 35.90 9.88 -22.21
C ALA A 219 37.20 10.45 -22.79
N GLN A 220 37.76 11.49 -22.16
CA GLN A 220 38.96 12.19 -22.60
C GLN A 220 40.24 11.64 -21.96
N GLU A 221 40.14 10.94 -20.82
CA GLU A 221 41.23 10.12 -20.26
C GLU A 221 41.35 8.72 -20.91
N ALA A 222 40.34 8.30 -21.69
CA ALA A 222 40.30 7.00 -22.36
C ALA A 222 40.64 7.05 -23.86
N ALA A 223 40.99 8.21 -24.40
CA ALA A 223 41.35 8.45 -25.80
C ALA A 223 42.79 8.98 -25.91
#